data_AF-A0A961M2E2-F1
#
_entry.id   AF-A0A961M2E2-F1
#
_cell.length_a   1.000
_cell.length_b   1.000
_cell.length_c   1.000
_cell.angle_alpha   90.00
_cell.angle_beta   90.00
_cell.angle_gamma   90.00
#
_symmetry.space_group_name_H-M   'P 1'
#
loop_
_entity.id
_entity.type
_entity.pdbx_description
1 polymer ?
#
loop_
_entity_poly.entity_id
_entity_poly.type
_entity_poly.pdbx_seq_one_letter_code
_entity_poly.pdbx_strand_id
1 'polypeptide(L)'
;SDNLSGEASIACLALYEPINTLKAVAGDIWIVDGPEISMGYLWLFALPFTTRMTVIRLPEGGLWVHSPTPLDDALKAEIDALGPVAHIVAPNRIHYWWAGDWKQAYPQARTYAAPKVVAEAARAGRFSAFDEELTGDPPSG
;
A
#
# COMPACT_ATOMS: atom_id res chain seq x y z
N SER A 1 -25.15 -33.03 27.96
CA SER A 1 -24.07 -32.34 28.68
C SER A 1 -22.86 -32.34 27.78
N ASP A 2 -22.53 -31.14 27.36
CA ASP A 2 -21.64 -30.76 26.26
C ASP A 2 -20.21 -31.26 26.40
N ASN A 3 -19.58 -31.56 25.26
CA ASN A 3 -18.19 -31.17 25.07
C ASN A 3 -17.89 -30.92 23.58
N LEU A 4 -18.34 -29.77 23.08
CA LEU A 4 -17.84 -29.15 21.85
C LEU A 4 -16.79 -28.12 22.27
N SER A 5 -15.55 -28.55 22.48
CA SER A 5 -14.40 -27.64 22.48
C SER A 5 -13.83 -27.62 21.06
N GLY A 6 -14.57 -27.00 20.14
CA GLY A 6 -14.00 -26.54 18.88
C GLY A 6 -13.10 -25.36 19.20
N GLU A 7 -11.79 -25.58 19.21
CA GLU A 7 -10.85 -24.49 18.99
C GLU A 7 -11.20 -23.87 17.64
N ALA A 8 -11.84 -22.70 17.68
CA ALA A 8 -11.99 -21.86 16.51
C ALA A 8 -10.58 -21.47 16.08
N SER A 9 -10.05 -22.22 15.12
CA SER A 9 -8.88 -21.86 14.34
C SER A 9 -9.07 -20.42 13.87
N ILE A 10 -8.30 -19.50 14.46
CA ILE A 10 -8.14 -18.15 13.92
C ILE A 10 -7.62 -18.37 12.51
N ALA A 11 -8.49 -18.11 11.54
CA ALA A 11 -8.21 -18.37 10.13
C ALA A 11 -6.88 -17.73 9.76
N CYS A 12 -5.86 -18.58 9.63
CA CYS A 12 -4.59 -18.27 9.00
C CYS A 12 -4.95 -17.63 7.65
N LEU A 13 -4.71 -16.32 7.51
CA LEU A 13 -4.94 -15.64 6.25
C LEU A 13 -4.02 -16.30 5.23
N ALA A 14 -4.58 -17.04 4.28
CA ALA A 14 -3.80 -17.62 3.22
C ALA A 14 -3.20 -16.48 2.39
N LEU A 15 -1.88 -16.26 2.53
CA LEU A 15 -1.17 -15.30 1.70
C LEU A 15 -1.26 -15.75 0.24
N TYR A 16 -1.53 -14.80 -0.65
CA TYR A 16 -1.42 -15.06 -2.08
C TYR A 16 0.06 -14.99 -2.42
N GLU A 17 0.77 -16.11 -2.32
CA GLU A 17 2.19 -16.20 -2.63
C GLU A 17 2.46 -16.09 -4.15
N PRO A 18 3.68 -15.71 -4.57
CA PRO A 18 4.75 -15.12 -3.75
C PRO A 18 4.38 -13.70 -3.27
N ILE A 19 4.71 -13.34 -2.03
CA ILE A 19 4.59 -11.94 -1.56
C ILE A 19 5.80 -11.08 -1.98
N ASN A 20 5.67 -9.76 -1.93
CA ASN A 20 6.69 -8.76 -2.23
C ASN A 20 7.34 -8.88 -3.63
N THR A 21 6.59 -9.34 -4.62
CA THR A 21 7.05 -9.41 -6.02
C THR A 21 5.92 -9.11 -6.99
N LEU A 22 6.28 -8.56 -8.15
CA LEU A 22 5.36 -8.19 -9.22
C LEU A 22 4.69 -9.41 -9.85
N LYS A 23 3.35 -9.43 -9.82
CA LYS A 23 2.53 -10.41 -10.54
C LYS A 23 1.77 -9.70 -11.64
N ALA A 24 2.11 -10.02 -12.89
CA ALA A 24 1.37 -9.48 -14.03
C ALA A 24 -0.06 -10.02 -14.03
N VAL A 25 -1.03 -9.11 -14.12
CA VAL A 25 -2.47 -9.45 -14.23
C VAL A 25 -3.06 -9.03 -15.58
N ALA A 26 -2.41 -8.09 -16.26
CA ALA A 26 -2.68 -7.70 -17.64
C ALA A 26 -1.41 -7.05 -18.25
N GLY A 27 -1.47 -6.66 -19.52
CA GLY A 27 -0.46 -5.80 -20.11
C GLY A 27 -0.36 -4.49 -19.33
N ASP A 28 0.86 -4.15 -18.90
CA ASP A 28 1.16 -2.92 -18.14
C ASP A 28 0.48 -2.78 -16.77
N ILE A 29 -0.06 -3.87 -16.22
CA ILE A 29 -0.72 -3.89 -14.90
C ILE A 29 -0.20 -5.07 -14.06
N TRP A 30 0.27 -4.76 -12.86
CA TRP A 30 0.76 -5.73 -11.88
C TRP A 30 0.08 -5.53 -10.52
N ILE A 31 0.02 -6.61 -9.75
CA ILE A 31 -0.27 -6.57 -8.32
C ILE A 31 0.94 -7.03 -7.52
N VAL A 32 1.06 -6.57 -6.29
CA VAL A 32 2.01 -7.09 -5.31
C VAL A 32 1.27 -7.31 -4.01
N ASP A 33 1.32 -8.53 -3.50
CA ASP A 33 0.81 -8.89 -2.18
C ASP A 33 1.89 -8.63 -1.14
N GLY A 34 1.56 -7.89 -0.09
CA GLY A 34 2.44 -7.66 1.04
C GLY A 34 2.30 -8.75 2.11
N PRO A 35 3.19 -8.74 3.12
CA PRO A 35 3.10 -9.67 4.24
C PRO A 35 1.83 -9.45 5.07
N GLU A 36 1.50 -10.42 5.91
CA GLU A 36 0.54 -10.22 6.99
C GLU A 36 1.05 -9.12 7.93
N ILE A 37 0.19 -8.15 8.20
CA ILE A 37 0.42 -7.12 9.20
C ILE A 37 -0.70 -7.12 10.23
N SER A 38 -0.41 -6.65 11.44
CA SER A 38 -1.39 -6.57 12.51
C SER A 38 -1.72 -5.11 12.81
N MET A 39 -3.01 -4.76 12.74
CA MET A 39 -3.49 -3.44 13.20
C MET A 39 -3.96 -3.55 14.65
N GLY A 40 -3.49 -2.64 15.51
CA GLY A 40 -4.07 -2.48 16.83
C GLY A 40 -5.51 -1.98 16.72
N TYR A 41 -6.48 -2.79 17.14
CA TYR A 41 -7.88 -2.43 17.26
C TYR A 41 -8.24 -2.25 18.73
N LEU A 42 -8.69 -1.04 19.06
CA LEU A 42 -9.22 -0.70 20.38
C LEU A 42 -8.32 -1.20 21.52
N TRP A 43 -7.03 -0.81 21.54
CA TRP A 43 -6.01 -0.99 22.62
C TRP A 43 -5.86 -2.40 23.26
N LEU A 44 -6.69 -3.36 22.86
CA LEU A 44 -6.91 -4.66 23.48
C LEU A 44 -6.74 -5.81 22.47
N PHE A 45 -6.87 -5.53 21.16
CA PHE A 45 -6.84 -6.55 20.12
C PHE A 45 -5.90 -6.16 18.97
N ALA A 46 -5.25 -7.16 18.37
CA ALA A 46 -4.51 -7.02 17.13
C ALA A 46 -5.25 -7.84 16.06
N LEU A 47 -5.73 -7.19 15.01
CA LEU A 47 -6.41 -7.87 13.90
C LEU A 47 -5.40 -8.10 12.77
N PRO A 48 -5.15 -9.36 12.37
CA PRO A 48 -4.29 -9.66 11.22
C PRO A 48 -5.00 -9.29 9.92
N PHE A 49 -4.26 -8.74 8.97
CA PHE A 49 -4.74 -8.47 7.62
C PHE A 49 -3.58 -8.46 6.62
N THR A 50 -3.88 -8.81 5.38
CA THR A 50 -2.92 -8.75 4.27
C THR A 50 -3.05 -7.42 3.53
N THR A 51 -1.99 -7.05 2.81
CA THR A 51 -2.01 -5.85 1.96
C THR A 51 -1.76 -6.20 0.51
N ARG A 52 -2.26 -5.36 -0.39
CA ARG A 52 -2.04 -5.50 -1.82
C ARG A 52 -1.91 -4.12 -2.44
N MET A 53 -0.88 -3.94 -3.24
CA MET A 53 -0.74 -2.78 -4.12
C MET A 53 -0.99 -3.15 -5.57
N THR A 54 -1.32 -2.13 -6.36
CA THR A 54 -1.39 -2.21 -7.82
C THR A 54 -0.34 -1.28 -8.41
N VAL A 55 0.37 -1.75 -9.43
CA VAL A 55 1.33 -0.97 -10.21
C VAL A 55 0.84 -0.93 -11.65
N ILE A 56 0.77 0.27 -12.22
CA ILE A 56 0.36 0.49 -13.61
C ILE A 56 1.45 1.27 -14.31
N ARG A 57 1.88 0.81 -15.49
CA ARG A 57 2.74 1.60 -16.37
C ARG A 57 1.87 2.52 -17.23
N LEU A 58 2.17 3.81 -17.18
CA LEU A 58 1.49 4.84 -17.94
C LEU A 58 2.08 4.94 -19.36
N PRO A 59 1.32 5.45 -20.36
CA PRO A 59 1.80 5.56 -21.75
C PRO A 59 3.13 6.33 -21.92
N GLU A 60 3.39 7.30 -21.05
CA GLU A 60 4.63 8.08 -21.00
C GLU A 60 5.82 7.33 -20.35
N GLY A 61 5.60 6.10 -19.86
CA GLY A 61 6.61 5.21 -19.31
C GLY A 61 6.79 5.30 -17.79
N GLY A 62 6.14 6.26 -17.12
CA GLY A 62 6.11 6.38 -15.67
C GLY A 62 5.22 5.33 -15.00
N LEU A 63 5.46 5.03 -13.73
CA LEU A 63 4.65 4.11 -12.94
C LEU A 63 3.69 4.85 -12.01
N TRP A 64 2.46 4.37 -11.95
CA TRP A 64 1.45 4.73 -10.98
C TRP A 64 1.30 3.59 -9.97
N VAL A 65 1.57 3.89 -8.70
CA VAL A 65 1.54 2.93 -7.60
C VAL A 65 0.38 3.26 -6.67
N HIS A 66 -0.49 2.30 -6.44
CA HIS A 66 -1.69 2.47 -5.62
C HIS A 66 -1.72 1.50 -4.45
N SER A 67 -2.04 2.02 -3.26
CA SER A 67 -2.00 1.31 -1.98
C SER A 67 -0.63 0.65 -1.70
N PRO A 68 0.49 1.41 -1.66
CA PRO A 68 1.83 0.83 -1.54
C PRO A 68 1.95 -0.17 -0.39
N THR A 69 2.71 -1.25 -0.62
CA THR A 69 3.06 -2.29 0.38
C THR A 69 4.49 -2.05 0.91
N PRO A 70 5.03 -2.80 1.88
CA PRO A 70 6.44 -2.65 2.27
C PRO A 70 7.36 -2.73 1.05
N LEU A 71 8.32 -1.81 0.97
CA LEU A 71 9.31 -1.78 -0.11
C LEU A 71 10.62 -2.38 0.40
N ASP A 72 10.84 -3.66 0.10
CA ASP A 72 12.15 -4.29 0.29
C ASP A 72 13.05 -4.11 -0.93
N ASP A 73 14.35 -4.43 -0.78
CA ASP A 73 15.35 -4.21 -1.84
C ASP A 73 15.06 -5.01 -3.12
N ALA A 74 14.47 -6.20 -2.98
CA ALA A 74 14.15 -7.07 -4.11
C ALA A 74 12.99 -6.49 -4.93
N LEU A 75 11.90 -6.14 -4.25
CA LEU A 75 10.76 -5.47 -4.86
C LEU A 75 11.18 -4.13 -5.46
N LYS A 76 12.05 -3.38 -4.79
CA LYS A 76 12.57 -2.12 -5.32
C LYS A 76 13.30 -2.33 -6.64
N ALA A 77 14.17 -3.35 -6.73
CA ALA A 77 14.88 -3.66 -7.97
C ALA A 77 13.92 -4.03 -9.12
N GLU A 78 12.86 -4.78 -8.82
CA GLU A 78 11.82 -5.10 -9.80
C GLU A 78 11.08 -3.84 -10.30
N ILE A 79 10.71 -2.93 -9.38
CA ILE A 79 10.06 -1.66 -9.71
C ILE A 79 10.97 -0.77 -10.55
N ASP A 80 12.25 -0.64 -10.17
CA ASP A 80 13.24 0.15 -10.91
C ASP A 80 13.43 -0.39 -12.34
N ALA A 81 13.38 -1.72 -12.52
CA ALA A 81 13.46 -2.36 -13.83
C ALA A 81 12.22 -2.11 -14.69
N LEU A 82 11.04 -1.89 -14.09
CA LEU A 82 9.85 -1.49 -14.83
C LEU A 82 9.96 -0.06 -15.34
N GLY A 83 10.39 0.90 -14.52
CA GLY A 83 10.50 2.31 -14.91
C GLY A 83 10.42 3.29 -13.73
N PRO A 84 10.49 4.61 -13.98
CA PRO A 84 10.45 5.60 -12.92
C PRO A 84 9.06 5.66 -12.26
N VAL A 85 9.02 5.68 -10.93
CA VAL A 85 7.76 5.92 -10.20
C VAL A 85 7.38 7.39 -10.32
N ALA A 86 6.23 7.65 -10.94
CA ALA A 86 5.70 8.99 -11.19
C ALA A 86 4.63 9.40 -10.18
N HIS A 87 3.80 8.44 -9.73
CA HIS A 87 2.68 8.71 -8.83
C HIS A 87 2.56 7.63 -7.75
N ILE A 88 2.32 8.06 -6.51
CA ILE A 88 2.09 7.20 -5.34
C ILE A 88 0.75 7.59 -4.72
N VAL A 89 -0.21 6.67 -4.67
CA VAL A 89 -1.57 6.92 -4.21
C VAL A 89 -1.88 6.11 -2.96
N ALA A 90 -2.16 6.81 -1.86
CA ALA A 90 -2.65 6.24 -0.61
C ALA A 90 -4.17 6.49 -0.47
N PRO A 91 -5.03 5.53 -0.87
CA PRO A 91 -6.46 5.78 -1.07
C PRO A 91 -7.28 5.85 0.22
N ASN A 92 -6.75 5.40 1.36
CA ASN A 92 -7.49 5.43 2.63
C ASN A 92 -6.59 5.53 3.88
N ARG A 93 -7.24 5.64 5.04
CA ARG A 93 -6.67 5.84 6.39
C ARG A 93 -5.87 4.66 6.94
N ILE A 94 -5.98 3.46 6.39
CA ILE A 94 -5.29 2.24 6.87
C ILE A 94 -4.02 1.98 6.03
N HIS A 95 -3.96 2.52 4.80
CA HIS A 95 -2.91 2.21 3.81
C HIS A 95 -1.79 3.26 3.66
N TYR A 96 -1.68 4.25 4.55
CA TYR A 96 -0.60 5.25 4.45
C TYR A 96 0.75 4.78 5.02
N TRP A 97 0.81 3.62 5.70
CA TRP A 97 1.99 3.21 6.48
C TRP A 97 3.27 3.26 5.65
N TRP A 98 3.22 2.82 4.39
CA TRP A 98 4.41 2.74 3.52
C TRP A 98 4.51 3.87 2.50
N ALA A 99 3.50 4.74 2.37
CA ALA A 99 3.58 5.86 1.44
C ALA A 99 4.79 6.77 1.73
N GLY A 100 5.18 6.86 3.02
CA GLY A 100 6.40 7.53 3.45
C GLY A 100 7.68 6.92 2.91
N ASP A 101 7.86 5.62 3.14
CA ASP A 101 9.03 4.87 2.66
C ASP A 101 9.15 4.93 1.14
N TRP A 102 8.00 4.83 0.44
CA TRP A 102 7.94 4.96 -1.01
C TRP A 102 8.31 6.37 -1.50
N LYS A 103 7.83 7.44 -0.86
CA LYS A 103 8.23 8.81 -1.22
C LYS A 103 9.71 9.05 -0.93
N GLN A 104 10.25 8.48 0.14
CA GLN A 104 11.68 8.57 0.44
C GLN A 104 12.52 7.86 -0.63
N ALA A 105 12.10 6.67 -1.07
CA ALA A 105 12.75 5.91 -2.13
C ALA A 105 12.61 6.58 -3.52
N TYR A 106 11.47 7.24 -3.77
CA TYR A 106 11.13 7.88 -5.05
C TYR A 106 10.75 9.35 -4.84
N PRO A 107 11.71 10.23 -4.51
CA PRO A 107 11.42 11.62 -4.12
C PRO A 107 10.77 12.46 -5.22
N GLN A 108 10.96 12.07 -6.49
CA GLN A 108 10.36 12.74 -7.66
C GLN A 108 8.90 12.33 -7.91
N ALA A 109 8.42 11.24 -7.30
CA ALA A 109 7.05 10.79 -7.46
C ALA A 109 6.10 11.76 -6.76
N ARG A 110 4.99 12.11 -7.41
CA ARG A 110 3.90 12.87 -6.77
C ARG A 110 3.08 11.96 -5.86
N THR A 111 2.79 12.43 -4.67
CA THR A 111 2.04 11.69 -3.66
C THR A 111 0.62 12.22 -3.49
N TYR A 112 -0.35 11.31 -3.51
CA TYR A 112 -1.77 11.61 -3.41
C TYR A 112 -2.36 10.90 -2.19
N ALA A 113 -3.13 11.62 -1.38
CA ALA A 113 -3.88 11.01 -0.30
C ALA A 113 -5.30 11.56 -0.15
N ALA A 114 -6.16 10.74 0.42
CA ALA A 114 -7.50 11.17 0.79
C ALA A 114 -7.46 12.26 1.89
N PRO A 115 -8.41 13.23 1.89
CA PRO A 115 -8.43 14.41 2.77
C PRO A 115 -8.20 14.11 4.26
N LYS A 116 -8.80 13.01 4.76
CA LYS A 116 -8.71 12.60 6.17
C LYS A 116 -7.36 11.98 6.58
N VAL A 117 -6.49 11.66 5.61
CA VAL A 117 -5.17 11.04 5.82
C VAL A 117 -4.13 12.10 6.16
N VAL A 118 -4.19 13.28 5.51
CA VAL A 118 -3.22 14.38 5.72
C VAL A 118 -3.23 14.86 7.17
N ALA A 119 -4.41 15.10 7.73
CA ALA A 119 -4.57 15.59 9.11
C ALA A 119 -4.08 14.59 10.18
N GLU A 120 -4.19 13.28 9.93
CA GLU A 120 -3.79 12.24 10.89
C GLU A 120 -2.33 11.81 10.74
N ALA A 121 -1.78 11.78 9.52
CA ALA A 121 -0.37 11.47 9.26
C ALA A 121 0.57 12.49 9.93
N ALA A 122 0.19 13.78 9.88
CA ALA A 122 0.86 14.85 10.62
C ALA A 122 0.84 14.61 12.14
N ARG A 123 -0.28 14.11 12.68
CA ARG A 123 -0.44 13.81 14.12
C ARG A 123 0.38 12.60 14.56
N ALA A 124 0.61 11.64 13.66
CA ALA A 124 1.40 10.44 13.92
C ALA A 124 2.92 10.65 13.75
N GLY A 125 3.35 11.80 13.20
CA GLY A 125 4.77 12.11 12.97
C GLY A 125 5.45 11.23 11.91
N ARG A 126 4.67 10.59 11.02
CA ARG A 126 5.18 9.60 10.06
C ARG A 126 5.28 10.15 8.64
N PHE A 127 4.57 11.23 8.33
CA PHE A 127 4.60 11.84 7.01
C PHE A 127 4.17 13.30 7.09
N SER A 128 4.97 14.22 6.54
CA SER A 128 4.79 15.65 6.76
C SER A 128 3.95 16.37 5.69
N ALA A 129 3.83 15.82 4.48
CA ALA A 129 3.01 16.42 3.42
C ALA A 129 2.77 15.43 2.27
N PHE A 130 1.51 15.29 1.83
CA PHE A 130 1.20 14.78 0.49
C PHE A 130 1.27 15.94 -0.50
N ASP A 131 1.73 15.67 -1.72
CA ASP A 131 1.88 16.71 -2.75
C ASP A 131 0.51 17.21 -3.24
N GLU A 132 -0.47 16.31 -3.34
CA GLU A 132 -1.83 16.62 -3.79
C GLU A 132 -2.89 15.90 -2.92
N GLU A 133 -4.02 16.57 -2.69
CA GLU A 133 -5.20 15.98 -2.05
C GLU A 133 -6.07 15.32 -3.12
N LEU A 134 -6.50 14.08 -2.90
CA LEU A 134 -7.48 13.42 -3.76
C LEU A 134 -8.85 14.09 -3.54
N THR A 135 -9.20 15.05 -4.41
CA THR A 135 -10.53 15.64 -4.48
C THR A 135 -11.40 14.85 -5.46
N GLY A 136 -12.69 15.17 -5.53
CA GLY A 136 -13.59 14.59 -6.54
C GLY A 136 -13.34 15.09 -7.96
N ASP A 137 -12.44 16.06 -8.12
CA ASP A 137 -12.16 16.74 -9.38
C ASP A 137 -10.73 16.42 -9.86
N PRO A 138 -10.51 16.20 -11.17
CA PRO A 138 -9.16 15.96 -11.69
C PRO A 138 -8.27 17.21 -11.53
N PRO A 139 -6.93 17.04 -11.37
CA PRO A 139 -6.00 18.17 -11.35
C PRO A 139 -6.14 19.03 -12.61
N SER A 140 -5.98 20.35 -12.46
CA SER A 140 -5.87 21.24 -13.60
C SER A 140 -4.56 20.92 -14.34
N GLY A 141 -4.69 20.49 -15.59
CA GLY A 141 -3.56 20.04 -16.43
C GLY A 141 -2.51 21.10 -16.73
#